data_AF-F3QU01-F1
#
_entry.id   AF-F3QU01-F1
#
_cell.length_a   1.000
_cell.length_b   1.000
_cell.length_c   1.000
_cell.angle_alpha   90.00
_cell.angle_beta   90.00
_cell.angle_gamma   90.00
#
_symmetry.space_group_name_H-M   'P 1'
#
loop_
_entity.id
_entity.type
_entity.pdbx_description
1 polymer ?
#
loop_
_entity_poly.entity_id
_entity_poly.type
_entity_poly.pdbx_seq_one_letter_code
_entity_poly.pdbx_strand_id
1 'polypeptide(L)'
;MKDLTIWCTYHKDEQIQQFGLLEDDVMRLFKGNDTGIEGENINHLNPFYSEIVTLYYVWKNGIQSRRVGFCHYRRRFGRIADVEPGTCQVLATNRNCHVFGHYKGAHKIPTNLYQK
;
A
#
# COMPACT_ATOMS: atom_id res chain seq x y z
N MET A 1 16.19 5.92 -11.34
CA MET A 1 14.83 5.40 -11.06
C MET A 1 14.83 4.83 -9.64
N LYS A 2 13.86 5.19 -8.79
CA LYS A 2 13.81 4.68 -7.41
C LYS A 2 13.51 3.18 -7.38
N ASP A 3 14.10 2.48 -6.41
CA ASP A 3 13.91 1.04 -6.25
C ASP A 3 12.51 0.70 -5.72
N LEU A 4 12.06 1.41 -4.68
CA LEU A 4 10.76 1.26 -4.06
C LEU A 4 10.22 2.66 -3.71
N THR A 5 8.93 2.88 -3.93
CA THR A 5 8.23 4.04 -3.40
C THR A 5 6.89 3.60 -2.84
N ILE A 6 6.62 3.97 -1.59
CA ILE A 6 5.36 3.68 -0.91
C ILE A 6 4.63 5.01 -0.72
N TRP A 7 3.40 5.08 -1.21
CA TRP A 7 2.54 6.24 -1.07
C TRP A 7 1.60 6.08 0.12
N CYS A 8 1.64 7.04 1.02
CA CYS A 8 0.83 7.10 2.23
C CYS A 8 -0.31 8.08 2.06
N THR A 9 -1.53 7.58 1.91
CA THR A 9 -2.71 8.43 1.76
C THR A 9 -3.17 8.94 3.12
N TYR A 10 -3.32 10.26 3.25
CA TYR A 10 -3.90 10.96 4.40
C TYR A 10 -4.97 11.96 3.92
N HIS A 11 -5.75 12.53 4.84
CA HIS A 11 -6.92 13.37 4.52
C HIS A 11 -6.98 14.68 5.30
N LYS A 12 -6.26 14.80 6.43
CA LYS A 12 -6.21 16.03 7.22
C LYS A 12 -4.80 16.28 7.71
N ASP A 13 -4.40 17.53 7.79
CA ASP A 13 -3.01 17.89 8.11
C ASP A 13 -2.66 17.53 9.56
N GLU A 14 -3.64 17.52 10.47
CA GLU A 14 -3.45 17.08 11.86
C GLU A 14 -3.03 15.61 11.95
N GLN A 15 -3.36 14.79 10.94
CA GLN A 15 -2.97 13.37 10.89
C GLN A 15 -1.45 13.21 10.74
N ILE A 16 -0.76 14.19 10.14
CA ILE A 16 0.69 14.17 9.98
C ILE A 16 1.34 14.11 11.36
N GLN A 17 0.93 15.01 12.25
CA GLN A 17 1.46 15.07 13.61
C GLN A 17 0.93 13.91 14.47
N GLN A 18 -0.37 13.58 14.36
CA GLN A 18 -1.02 12.53 15.15
C GLN A 18 -0.41 11.14 14.91
N PHE A 19 -0.04 10.82 13.67
CA PHE A 19 0.48 9.51 13.29
C PHE A 19 1.99 9.50 13.02
N GLY A 20 2.68 10.62 13.24
CA GLY A 20 4.10 10.79 12.96
C GLY A 20 4.42 10.47 11.50
N LEU A 21 3.65 11.02 10.57
CA LEU A 21 3.86 10.83 9.14
C LEU A 21 5.05 11.67 8.70
N LEU A 22 6.03 11.02 8.09
CA LEU A 22 7.25 11.65 7.59
C LEU A 22 7.53 11.08 6.20
N GLU A 23 8.01 11.95 5.31
CA GLU A 23 8.58 11.53 4.05
C GLU A 23 10.05 11.13 4.23
N ASP A 24 10.49 10.12 3.50
CA ASP A 24 11.88 9.67 3.46
C ASP A 24 12.24 9.18 2.05
N ASP A 25 13.31 8.40 1.87
CA ASP A 25 13.67 7.92 0.52
C ASP A 25 12.65 6.96 -0.09
N VAL A 26 11.87 6.26 0.75
CA VAL A 26 10.90 5.22 0.39
C VAL A 26 9.46 5.76 0.47
N MET A 27 9.11 6.51 1.50
CA MET A 27 7.75 6.99 1.78
C MET A 27 7.47 8.38 1.22
N ARG A 28 6.28 8.53 0.62
CA ARG A 28 5.72 9.78 0.11
C ARG A 28 4.32 9.98 0.68
N LEU A 29 3.99 11.18 1.11
CA LEU A 29 2.66 11.50 1.63
C LEU A 29 1.79 12.01 0.49
N PHE A 30 0.51 11.61 0.50
CA PHE A 30 -0.47 12.09 -0.48
C PHE A 30 -1.78 12.47 0.21
N LYS A 31 -2.20 13.72 0.03
CA LYS A 31 -3.46 14.21 0.56
C LYS A 31 -4.61 13.77 -0.35
N GLY A 32 -5.24 12.65 -0.03
CA GLY A 32 -6.22 11.99 -0.90
C GLY A 32 -7.45 12.84 -1.24
N ASN A 33 -7.80 13.79 -0.38
CA ASN A 33 -8.93 14.70 -0.57
C ASN A 33 -8.55 16.08 -1.14
N ASP A 34 -7.29 16.28 -1.53
CA ASP A 34 -6.87 17.54 -2.14
C ASP A 34 -7.24 17.58 -3.62
N THR A 35 -8.28 18.33 -3.97
CA THR A 35 -8.73 18.48 -5.37
C THR A 35 -7.94 19.55 -6.13
N GLY A 36 -7.08 20.31 -5.46
CA GLY A 36 -6.26 21.38 -6.07
C GLY A 36 -4.90 20.90 -6.57
N ILE A 37 -4.60 19.61 -6.44
CA ILE A 37 -3.35 19.03 -6.91
C ILE A 37 -3.22 19.12 -8.43
N GLU A 38 -2.04 19.52 -8.91
CA GLU A 38 -1.73 19.56 -10.34
C GLU A 38 -1.70 18.14 -10.93
N GLY A 39 -2.07 18.01 -12.21
CA GLY A 39 -2.12 16.73 -12.91
C GLY A 39 -3.48 16.03 -12.86
N GLU A 40 -3.58 14.88 -13.52
CA GLU A 40 -4.84 14.13 -13.62
C GLU A 40 -5.13 13.42 -12.28
N ASN A 41 -6.28 13.71 -11.68
CA ASN A 41 -6.66 13.18 -10.37
C ASN A 41 -8.17 12.92 -10.25
N ILE A 42 -8.52 12.03 -9.31
CA ILE A 42 -9.91 11.71 -8.94
C ILE A 42 -10.15 11.97 -7.45
N ASN A 43 -9.45 12.94 -6.86
CA ASN A 43 -9.46 13.18 -5.40
C ASN A 43 -10.83 13.60 -4.86
N HIS A 44 -11.69 14.14 -5.73
CA HIS A 44 -13.11 14.40 -5.41
C HIS A 44 -13.90 13.12 -5.07
N LEU A 45 -13.40 11.94 -5.44
CA LEU A 45 -13.98 10.63 -5.12
C LEU A 45 -13.32 9.96 -3.91
N ASN A 46 -12.41 10.63 -3.20
CA ASN A 46 -11.74 10.09 -2.01
C ASN A 46 -12.70 9.49 -0.95
N PRO A 47 -13.90 10.08 -0.67
CA PRO A 47 -14.86 9.47 0.25
C PRO A 47 -15.31 8.05 -0.13
N PHE A 48 -15.21 7.68 -1.41
CA PHE A 48 -15.64 6.39 -1.94
C PHE A 48 -14.47 5.44 -2.23
N TYR A 49 -13.34 5.99 -2.66
CA TYR A 49 -12.20 5.21 -3.17
C TYR A 49 -10.97 5.19 -2.25
N SER A 50 -10.92 6.06 -1.23
CA SER A 50 -9.81 6.12 -0.26
C SER A 50 -8.44 6.08 -0.97
N GLU A 51 -7.54 5.14 -0.64
CA GLU A 51 -6.17 5.06 -1.17
C GLU A 51 -6.10 4.84 -2.69
N ILE A 52 -7.19 4.42 -3.34
CA ILE A 52 -7.24 4.24 -4.80
C ILE A 52 -7.07 5.58 -5.53
N VAL A 53 -7.45 6.72 -4.93
CA VAL A 53 -7.22 8.04 -5.56
C VAL A 53 -5.73 8.33 -5.71
N THR A 54 -4.91 7.89 -4.75
CA THR A 54 -3.45 8.00 -4.80
C THR A 54 -2.86 7.08 -5.86
N LEU A 55 -3.35 5.85 -5.98
CA LEU A 55 -2.95 4.93 -7.04
C LEU A 55 -3.25 5.52 -8.42
N TYR A 56 -4.46 6.05 -8.60
CA TYR A 56 -4.86 6.67 -9.86
C TYR A 56 -3.94 7.85 -10.22
N TYR A 57 -3.65 8.73 -9.26
CA TYR A 57 -2.74 9.85 -9.47
C TYR A 57 -1.34 9.39 -9.91
N VAL A 58 -0.78 8.39 -9.21
CA VAL A 58 0.54 7.82 -9.54
C VAL A 58 0.56 7.22 -10.94
N TRP A 59 -0.49 6.49 -11.31
CA TRP A 59 -0.63 5.90 -12.63
C TRP A 59 -0.76 6.96 -13.73
N LYS A 60 -1.70 7.89 -13.60
CA LYS A 60 -2.02 8.85 -14.67
C LYS A 60 -0.93 9.90 -14.91
N ASN A 61 -0.20 10.27 -13.87
CA ASN A 61 0.88 11.25 -13.99
C ASN A 61 2.24 10.59 -14.25
N GLY A 62 2.27 9.29 -14.60
CA GLY A 62 3.49 8.60 -15.03
C GLY A 62 4.57 8.54 -13.95
N ILE A 63 4.19 8.50 -12.67
CA ILE A 63 5.16 8.50 -11.58
C ILE A 63 5.72 7.09 -11.40
N GLN A 64 6.99 6.91 -11.76
CA GLN A 64 7.61 5.59 -11.87
C GLN A 64 8.59 5.27 -10.74
N SER A 65 8.52 4.03 -10.28
CA SER A 65 9.50 3.37 -9.41
C SER A 65 9.54 1.89 -9.81
N ARG A 66 10.65 1.18 -9.53
CA ARG A 66 10.75 -0.25 -9.87
C ARG A 66 9.72 -1.09 -9.10
N ARG A 67 9.39 -0.68 -7.88
CA ARG A 67 8.30 -1.23 -7.07
C ARG A 67 7.48 -0.06 -6.50
N VAL A 68 6.16 -0.13 -6.60
CA VAL A 68 5.26 0.87 -6.01
C VAL A 68 4.33 0.22 -5.00
N GLY A 69 4.16 0.86 -3.84
CA GLY A 69 3.26 0.44 -2.78
C GLY A 69 2.30 1.57 -2.37
N PHE A 70 1.19 1.19 -1.74
CA PHE A 70 0.17 2.13 -1.25
C PHE A 70 -0.26 1.70 0.15
N CYS A 71 -0.43 2.66 1.06
CA CYS A 71 -0.95 2.39 2.40
C CYS A 71 -1.73 3.58 2.99
N HIS A 72 -2.60 3.28 3.95
CA HIS A 72 -3.32 4.27 4.74
C HIS A 72 -2.43 4.93 5.80
N TYR A 73 -2.66 6.19 6.13
CA TYR A 73 -1.96 6.90 7.22
C TYR A 73 -1.96 6.16 8.57
N ARG A 74 -3.01 5.38 8.87
CA ARG A 74 -3.13 4.56 10.11
C ARG A 74 -2.43 3.20 10.04
N ARG A 75 -2.11 2.70 8.85
CA ARG A 75 -1.65 1.31 8.63
C ARG A 75 -0.45 1.31 7.69
N ARG A 76 0.68 1.81 8.20
CA ARG A 76 1.95 1.85 7.48
C ARG A 76 2.66 0.49 7.54
N PHE A 77 3.48 0.21 6.54
CA PHE A 77 4.35 -0.96 6.55
C PHE A 77 5.48 -0.75 7.58
N GLY A 78 5.42 -1.45 8.71
CA GLY A 78 6.46 -1.36 9.74
C GLY A 78 7.74 -2.11 9.39
N ARG A 79 7.70 -3.00 8.38
CA ARG A 79 8.85 -3.74 7.87
C ARG A 79 8.64 -3.99 6.38
N ILE A 80 9.72 -3.86 5.61
CA ILE A 80 9.80 -4.28 4.22
C ILE A 80 10.70 -5.53 4.21
N ALA A 81 10.20 -6.62 3.67
CA ALA A 81 10.96 -7.85 3.50
C ALA A 81 10.97 -8.21 2.01
N ASP A 82 12.14 -8.58 1.50
CA ASP A 82 12.19 -9.26 0.22
C ASP A 82 11.57 -10.65 0.39
N VAL A 83 10.67 -10.98 -0.52
CA VAL A 83 10.01 -12.27 -0.58
C VAL A 83 10.41 -12.95 -1.88
N GLU A 84 10.55 -14.27 -1.85
CA GLU A 84 10.90 -15.04 -3.04
C GLU A 84 9.88 -14.80 -4.17
N PRO A 85 10.32 -14.72 -5.44
CA PRO A 85 9.41 -14.55 -6.57
C PRO A 85 8.27 -15.57 -6.55
N GLY A 86 7.02 -15.10 -6.69
CA GLY A 86 5.82 -15.94 -6.64
C GLY A 86 5.21 -16.12 -5.24
N THR A 87 5.71 -15.43 -4.22
CA THR A 87 5.16 -15.47 -2.85
C THR A 87 4.48 -14.14 -2.46
N CYS A 88 3.45 -14.19 -1.59
CA CYS A 88 2.65 -13.02 -1.14
C CYS A 88 2.48 -12.97 0.39
N GLN A 89 3.12 -12.02 1.07
CA GLN A 89 3.06 -11.91 2.54
C GLN A 89 1.71 -11.34 3.02
N VAL A 90 0.99 -12.07 3.89
CA VAL A 90 -0.25 -11.60 4.52
C VAL A 90 -0.06 -11.46 6.03
N LEU A 91 -0.19 -10.23 6.53
CA LEU A 91 -0.34 -9.81 7.94
C LEU A 91 0.81 -10.12 8.93
N ALA A 92 1.51 -11.25 8.86
CA ALA A 92 2.63 -11.59 9.74
C ALA A 92 3.58 -12.62 9.10
N THR A 93 4.90 -12.44 9.24
CA THR A 93 5.89 -13.47 8.89
C THR A 93 5.98 -14.49 10.01
N ASN A 94 5.50 -15.71 9.80
CA ASN A 94 5.84 -16.83 10.65
C ASN A 94 6.76 -17.75 9.83
N ARG A 95 8.01 -17.80 10.27
CA ARG A 95 9.12 -18.49 9.58
C ARG A 95 8.94 -20.01 9.56
N ASN A 96 8.02 -20.55 10.34
CA ASN A 96 7.72 -21.98 10.40
C ASN A 96 6.66 -22.41 9.38
N CYS A 97 6.13 -21.49 8.56
CA CYS A 97 5.12 -21.80 7.55
C CYS A 97 5.38 -21.03 6.26
N HIS A 98 5.31 -21.73 5.13
CA HIS A 98 5.42 -21.08 3.83
C HIS A 98 4.26 -20.11 3.62
N VAL A 99 4.54 -19.06 2.86
CA VAL A 99 3.64 -17.94 2.58
C VAL A 99 2.25 -18.39 2.08
N PHE A 100 2.20 -19.44 1.26
CA PHE A 100 0.92 -20.01 0.79
C PHE A 100 0.10 -20.69 1.91
N GLY A 101 0.76 -21.31 2.88
CA GLY A 101 0.11 -21.90 4.05
C GLY A 101 -0.48 -20.83 4.98
N HIS A 102 0.21 -19.71 5.12
CA HIS A 102 -0.30 -18.51 5.81
C HIS A 102 -1.54 -17.93 5.13
N TYR A 103 -1.48 -17.75 3.82
CA TYR A 103 -2.61 -17.27 3.03
C TYR A 103 -3.83 -18.16 3.21
N LYS A 104 -3.68 -19.49 3.09
CA LYS A 104 -4.78 -20.45 3.32
C LYS A 104 -5.38 -20.34 4.72
N GLY A 105 -4.54 -20.25 5.75
CA GLY A 105 -4.98 -20.12 7.14
C GLY A 105 -5.73 -18.81 7.42
N ALA A 106 -5.23 -17.68 6.91
CA ALA A 106 -5.84 -16.37 7.08
C ALA A 106 -7.19 -16.24 6.36
N HIS A 107 -7.36 -16.90 5.21
CA HIS A 107 -8.58 -16.84 4.41
C HIS A 107 -9.55 -18.01 4.65
N LYS A 108 -9.29 -18.87 5.65
CA LYS A 108 -10.09 -20.08 5.93
C LYS A 108 -10.38 -20.92 4.67
N ILE A 109 -9.44 -20.95 3.73
CA ILE A 109 -9.65 -21.67 2.47
C ILE A 109 -9.57 -23.16 2.77
N PRO A 110 -10.62 -23.97 2.49
CA PRO A 110 -10.58 -25.41 2.71
C PRO A 110 -9.41 -26.03 1.95
N THR A 111 -8.57 -26.77 2.67
CA THR A 111 -7.39 -27.46 2.13
C THR A 111 -7.72 -28.47 1.03
N ASN A 112 -8.98 -28.88 0.93
CA ASN A 112 -9.45 -29.97 0.07
C ASN A 112 -9.79 -29.52 -1.37
N LEU A 113 -9.69 -28.24 -1.71
CA LEU A 113 -10.08 -27.72 -3.03
C LEU A 113 -9.00 -27.89 -4.13
N TYR A 114 -7.80 -28.34 -3.78
CA TYR A 114 -6.66 -28.42 -4.72
C TYR A 114 -5.90 -29.75 -4.67
N GLN A 115 -6.46 -30.81 -4.09
CA GLN A 115 -5.94 -32.16 -4.32
C GLN A 115 -6.50 -32.66 -5.66
N LYS A 116 -5.74 -32.46 -6.73
CA LYS A 116 -5.79 -33.28 -7.95
C LYS A 116 -4.56 -34.16 -7.98
#